data_AF-A0A8S3BQV5-F1
#
_entry.id   AF-A0A8S3BQV5-F1
#
_cell.length_a   1.000
_cell.length_b   1.000
_cell.length_c   1.000
_cell.angle_alpha   90.00
_cell.angle_beta   90.00
_cell.angle_gamma   90.00
#
_symmetry.space_group_name_H-M   'P 1'
#
loop_
_entity.id
_entity.type
_entity.pdbx_description
1 polymer ?
#
loop_
_entity_poly.entity_id
_entity_poly.type
_entity_poly.pdbx_seq_one_letter_code
_entity_poly.pdbx_strand_id
1 'polypeptide(L)' 'KQDNPPSVPQARPIEDFWSILAGKVYEGGWEAKTELQLKRKIYQKIKEIDMNVVQHMMMSIRTKLRKIEDKGPFSLV' A
#
# COMPACT_ATOMS: atom_id res chain seq x y z
N LYS A 1 -16.04 -10.81 6.59
CA LYS A 1 -16.48 -9.39 6.66
C LYS A 1 -16.22 -8.79 8.05
N GLN A 2 -16.36 -9.54 9.15
CA GLN A 2 -16.00 -9.07 10.49
C GLN A 2 -14.50 -8.71 10.64
N ASP A 3 -13.60 -9.51 10.09
CA ASP A 3 -12.13 -9.33 10.29
C ASP A 3 -11.50 -8.23 9.42
N ASN A 4 -12.24 -7.71 8.43
CA ASN A 4 -11.82 -6.59 7.60
C ASN A 4 -12.96 -5.55 7.60
N PRO A 5 -13.06 -4.74 8.66
CA PRO A 5 -14.15 -3.79 8.81
C PRO A 5 -14.16 -2.77 7.66
N PRO A 6 -15.35 -2.29 7.26
CA PRO A 6 -15.45 -1.16 6.35
C PRO A 6 -14.83 0.09 6.99
N SER A 7 -14.33 1.00 6.15
CA SER A 7 -13.83 2.32 6.58
C SER A 7 -12.58 2.34 7.48
N VAL A 8 -11.78 1.26 7.50
CA VAL A 8 -10.47 1.24 8.18
C VAL A 8 -9.33 0.89 7.20
N PRO A 9 -9.11 1.67 6.12
CA PRO A 9 -8.03 1.43 5.16
C PRO A 9 -6.63 1.47 5.81
N GLN A 10 -6.41 2.30 6.84
CA GLN A 10 -5.14 2.40 7.57
C GLN A 10 -4.69 1.10 8.25
N ALA A 11 -5.60 0.15 8.47
CA ALA A 11 -5.27 -1.18 8.98
C ALA A 11 -4.78 -2.14 7.89
N ARG A 12 -4.87 -1.76 6.61
CA ARG A 12 -4.64 -2.62 5.44
C ARG A 12 -3.30 -2.26 4.79
N PRO A 13 -2.27 -3.11 4.93
CA PRO A 13 -0.96 -2.86 4.30
C PRO A 13 -0.98 -2.69 2.80
N ILE A 14 -2.00 -3.26 2.13
CA ILE A 14 -2.14 -3.14 0.67
C ILE A 14 -2.34 -1.69 0.22
N GLU A 15 -2.95 -0.82 1.04
CA GLU A 15 -3.14 0.60 0.72
C GLU A 15 -1.78 1.34 0.72
N ASP A 16 -0.90 1.03 1.68
CA ASP A 16 0.48 1.55 1.73
C ASP A 16 1.28 1.04 0.52
N PHE A 17 1.13 -0.24 0.18
CA PHE A 17 1.79 -0.85 -0.99
C PHE A 17 1.37 -0.17 -2.30
N TRP A 18 0.06 0.08 -2.50
CA TRP A 18 -0.43 0.79 -3.68
C TRP A 18 0.11 2.21 -3.76
N SER A 19 0.23 2.90 -2.63
CA SER A 19 0.81 4.25 -2.57
C SER A 19 2.27 4.27 -3.02
N ILE A 20 3.08 3.31 -2.54
CA ILE A 20 4.49 3.15 -2.95
C ILE A 20 4.60 2.82 -4.44
N LEU A 21 3.78 1.88 -4.91
CA LEU A 21 3.79 1.46 -6.32
C LEU A 21 3.36 2.60 -7.24
N ALA A 22 2.33 3.37 -6.88
CA ALA A 22 1.90 4.54 -7.62
C ALA A 22 3.01 5.59 -7.72
N GLY A 23 3.69 5.89 -6.61
CA GLY A 23 4.85 6.80 -6.60
C GLY A 23 5.95 6.36 -7.57
N LYS A 24 6.24 5.05 -7.64
CA LYS A 24 7.21 4.49 -8.61
C LYS A 24 6.73 4.49 -10.05
N VAL A 25 5.43 4.29 -10.29
CA VAL A 25 4.85 4.26 -11.65
C VAL A 25 4.88 5.66 -12.26
N TYR A 26 4.48 6.68 -11.49
CA TYR A 26 4.35 8.08 -11.92
C TYR A 26 5.59 8.94 -11.63
N GLU A 27 6.69 8.32 -11.20
CA GLU A 27 7.97 8.98 -10.94
C GLU A 27 8.42 9.84 -12.13
N GLY A 28 8.88 11.06 -11.85
CA GLY A 28 9.37 11.99 -12.88
C GLY A 28 8.27 12.55 -13.80
N GLY A 29 7.01 12.55 -13.37
CA GLY A 29 5.88 13.04 -14.18
C GLY A 29 5.55 12.12 -15.35
N TRP A 30 5.89 10.84 -15.23
CA TRP A 30 5.56 9.86 -16.26
C TRP A 30 4.05 9.66 -16.35
N GLU A 31 3.50 9.68 -17.57
CA GLU A 31 2.09 9.43 -17.82
C GLU A 31 1.90 8.31 -18.85
N ALA A 32 0.88 7.48 -18.63
CA ALA A 32 0.51 6.43 -19.58
C ALA A 32 -0.38 7.00 -20.69
N LYS A 33 -0.03 6.71 -21.95
CA LYS A 33 -0.84 7.07 -23.12
C LYS A 33 -1.84 5.98 -23.51
N THR A 34 -1.59 4.75 -23.05
CA THR A 34 -2.47 3.59 -23.29
C THR A 34 -2.53 2.69 -22.05
N GLU A 35 -3.61 1.92 -21.93
CA GLU A 35 -3.77 0.93 -20.86
C GLU A 35 -2.66 -0.12 -20.89
N LEU A 36 -2.23 -0.55 -22.09
CA LEU A 36 -1.14 -1.51 -22.24
C LEU A 36 0.19 -0.97 -21.69
N GLN A 37 0.48 0.31 -21.94
CA GLN A 37 1.66 0.97 -21.40
C GLN A 37 1.61 1.04 -19.87
N LEU A 38 0.44 1.38 -19.31
CA LEU A 38 0.23 1.39 -17.86
C LEU A 38 0.44 0.01 -17.24
N LYS A 39 -0.19 -1.04 -17.79
CA LYS A 39 -0.02 -2.43 -17.33
C LYS A 39 1.44 -2.85 -17.31
N ARG A 40 2.17 -2.61 -18.41
CA ARG A 40 3.61 -2.93 -18.50
C ARG A 40 4.44 -2.21 -17.45
N LYS A 41 4.20 -0.91 -17.24
CA LYS A 41 4.89 -0.10 -16.23
C LYS A 41 4.61 -0.62 -14.82
N ILE A 42 3.35 -0.96 -14.51
CA ILE A 42 2.96 -1.55 -13.22
C ILE A 42 3.74 -2.86 -12.97
N TYR A 43 3.72 -3.80 -13.93
CA TYR A 43 4.44 -5.07 -13.77
C TYR A 43 5.96 -4.87 -13.62
N GLN A 44 6.53 -3.91 -14.33
CA GLN A 44 7.94 -3.55 -14.18
C GLN A 44 8.22 -3.02 -12.77
N LYS A 45 7.45 -2.03 -12.31
CA LYS A 45 7.69 -1.39 -11.01
C LYS A 45 7.42 -2.30 -9.82
N ILE A 46 6.49 -3.25 -9.94
CA ILE A 46 6.29 -4.29 -8.92
C ILE A 46 7.57 -5.12 -8.70
N LYS A 47 8.28 -5.49 -9.77
CA LYS A 47 9.53 -6.26 -9.68
C LYS A 47 10.70 -5.49 -9.06
N GLU A 48 10.62 -4.16 -9.06
CA GLU A 48 11.62 -3.27 -8.45
C GLU A 48 11.36 -3.01 -6.96
N ILE A 49 10.21 -3.44 -6.42
CA ILE A 49 9.92 -3.30 -4.99
C ILE A 49 10.66 -4.39 -4.22
N ASP A 50 11.49 -3.97 -3.26
CA ASP A 50 12.20 -4.88 -2.37
C ASP A 50 11.21 -5.69 -1.52
N MET A 51 11.42 -7.01 -1.47
CA MET A 51 10.63 -7.93 -0.63
C MET A 51 10.66 -7.54 0.85
N ASN A 52 11.78 -7.00 1.34
CA ASN A 52 11.91 -6.54 2.73
C ASN A 52 10.88 -5.45 3.05
N VAL A 53 10.57 -4.57 2.10
CA VAL A 53 9.56 -3.51 2.26
C VAL A 53 8.17 -4.13 2.48
N VAL A 54 7.83 -5.17 1.71
CA VAL A 54 6.56 -5.90 1.86
C VAL A 54 6.50 -6.65 3.19
N GLN A 55 7.59 -7.31 3.58
CA GLN A 55 7.67 -8.04 4.85
C GLN A 55 7.51 -7.10 6.05
N HIS A 56 8.19 -5.96 6.05
CA HIS A 56 8.06 -4.96 7.11
C HIS A 56 6.63 -4.42 7.24
N MET A 57 5.95 -4.17 6.12
CA MET A 57 4.54 -3.76 6.14
C MET A 57 3.67 -4.80 6.86
N MET A 58 3.86 -6.10 6.55
CA MET A 58 3.11 -7.19 7.18
C MET A 58 3.43 -7.34 8.67
N MET A 59 4.70 -7.20 9.06
CA MET A 59 5.13 -7.28 10.47
C MET A 59 4.51 -6.15 11.32
N SER A 60 4.25 -4.99 10.73
CA SER A 60 3.70 -3.83 11.44
C SER A 60 2.21 -3.94 11.78
N ILE A 61 1.48 -4.87 11.15
CA ILE A 61 0.01 -4.99 11.28
C ILE A 61 -0.42 -5.11 12.74
N ARG A 62 0.22 -5.99 13.52
CA ARG A 62 -0.17 -6.23 14.90
C ARG A 62 -0.12 -4.96 15.73
N THR A 63 0.96 -4.20 15.59
CA THR A 63 1.15 -2.92 16.29
C THR A 63 0.14 -1.87 15.83
N LYS A 64 -0.13 -1.80 14.53
CA LYS A 64 -1.17 -0.90 13.98
C LYS A 64 -2.54 -1.23 14.55
N LEU A 65 -2.96 -2.50 14.53
CA LEU A 65 -4.25 -2.93 15.07
C LEU A 65 -4.37 -2.62 16.56
N ARG A 66 -3.32 -2.85 17.35
CA ARG A 66 -3.33 -2.51 18.78
C ARG A 66 -3.50 -1.02 19.01
N LYS A 67 -2.82 -0.19 18.21
CA LYS A 67 -2.95 1.28 18.30
C LYS A 67 -4.35 1.75 17.89
N ILE A 68 -4.98 1.11 16.90
CA ILE A 68 -6.37 1.36 16.52
C ILE A 68 -7.33 1.00 17.66
N GLU A 69 -7.11 -0.13 18.32
CA GLU A 69 -7.90 -0.57 19.48
C GLU A 69 -7.81 0.47 20.63
N ASP A 70 -6.59 0.90 20.96
CA ASP A 70 -6.35 1.78 22.11
C ASP A 70 -6.73 3.26 21.86
N LYS A 71 -6.57 3.76 20.62
CA LYS A 71 -6.65 5.20 20.30
C LYS A 71 -7.55 5.55 19.12
N GLY A 72 -8.22 4.55 18.55
CA GLY A 72 -9.03 4.71 17.35
C GLY A 72 -8.23 4.75 16.05
N PRO A 73 -8.93 4.66 14.91
CA PRO A 73 -8.31 4.44 13.60
C PRO A 73 -7.55 5.66 13.06
N PHE A 74 -7.88 6.88 13.49
CA PHE A 74 -7.16 8.10 13.07
C PHE A 74 -5.81 8.30 13.75
N SER A 75 -5.48 7.48 14.74
CA SER A 75 -4.17 7.53 15.41
C SER A 75 -2.99 7.06 14.54
N LEU A 76 -3.27 6.47 13.38
CA LEU A 76 -2.27 5.97 12.42
C LEU A 76 -1.93 6.97 11.30
N VAL A 77 -2.67 8.08 11.20
CA VAL A 77 -2.49 9.11 10.17
C VAL A 77 -1.57 10.21 10.68
#